data_AF-A0A2M8P1Q2-F1
#
_entry.id   AF-A0A2M8P1Q2-F1
#
_cell.length_a   1.000
_cell.length_b   1.000
_cell.length_c   1.000
_cell.angle_alpha   90.00
_cell.angle_beta   90.00
_cell.angle_gamma   90.00
#
_symmetry.space_group_name_H-M   'P 1'
#
loop_
_entity.id
_entity.type
_entity.pdbx_description
1 polymer ?
#
loop_
_entity_poly.entity_id
_entity_poly.type
_entity_poly.pdbx_seq_one_letter_code
_entity_poly.pdbx_strand_id
1 'polypeptide(L)'
;MMTTLKLTLLLDSALGEALDEGAIREAAQASAQALCTRLGLPATPTLTVERAALSHGLAALQVEDSLCRHADSLESALFAAGRGTLYAPSSREMIAAWLREQPERMPPFFSAFVQHVLSAQADRLLSEPVLAAYRDLLPETLSTYSLSALHKVLAPLLASRLSLQNVKAIAEALEESADERAEALFAQLRPQRLAITCSTATLRALTESAREDERELFSLMRDGLFHELGIRLPSLTFAVDDSLPFNQFSLTLNDLPSVAWQGLSAEQVLVNASAEQVRERGIPAQPAHNVANGRQVALAHSADADAIRAEGFYVWTPFGHLVLNVSALLRQHSALFMCQEMARSMLDQVGLAFPALAEAIQARITLPALARLLRALLAEGVGVRNMRLILEAILAYDYILMPSGYLAFDERLQVSAPPNLEAGLVAFVRTRLCRQLTHQAAREGTPIPVHLLSPELEAAVLEAPEQAQARLLGALRAHIAKASESAPILLTTNDIRATVRALIGVELPQVRVLAYQELVPEVAVQPIARLTLDES
;
A
#
# COMPACT_ATOMS: atom_id res chain seq x y z
N MET A 1 -31.23 -4.79 10.65
CA MET A 1 -31.03 -3.95 11.86
C MET A 1 -29.59 -3.46 11.87
N MET A 2 -29.28 -2.25 12.34
CA MET A 2 -27.89 -1.82 12.46
C MET A 2 -27.26 -2.40 13.73
N THR A 3 -26.06 -2.96 13.62
CA THR A 3 -25.34 -3.56 14.75
C THR A 3 -24.29 -2.61 15.30
N THR A 4 -24.03 -2.63 16.61
CA THR A 4 -22.96 -1.84 17.21
C THR A 4 -21.59 -2.44 16.88
N LEU A 5 -20.64 -1.60 16.47
CA LEU A 5 -19.23 -1.96 16.26
C LEU A 5 -18.37 -1.16 17.23
N LYS A 6 -17.60 -1.81 18.11
CA LYS A 6 -16.77 -1.12 19.09
C LYS A 6 -15.44 -0.69 18.48
N LEU A 7 -15.09 0.57 18.69
CA LEU A 7 -13.81 1.14 18.30
C LEU A 7 -13.15 1.78 19.51
N THR A 8 -11.86 1.54 19.71
CA THR A 8 -11.08 2.19 20.76
C THR A 8 -9.93 2.96 20.12
N LEU A 9 -9.95 4.29 20.24
CA LEU A 9 -8.86 5.17 19.83
C LEU A 9 -7.92 5.37 21.01
N LEU A 10 -6.74 4.76 20.92
CA LEU A 10 -5.67 4.90 21.89
C LEU A 10 -4.83 6.13 21.52
N LEU A 11 -4.71 7.08 22.46
CA LEU A 11 -3.95 8.31 22.30
C LEU A 11 -2.74 8.30 23.21
N ASP A 12 -1.60 8.68 22.65
CA ASP A 12 -0.34 8.69 23.37
C ASP A 12 -0.21 9.86 24.37
N SER A 13 0.56 9.66 25.43
CA SER A 13 0.83 10.68 26.45
C SER A 13 1.61 11.90 25.92
N ALA A 14 2.35 11.77 24.82
CA ALA A 14 3.06 12.86 24.16
C ALA A 14 2.14 14.01 23.69
N LEU A 15 0.84 13.72 23.52
CA LEU A 15 -0.18 14.72 23.18
C LEU A 15 -0.51 15.65 24.35
N GLY A 16 -0.06 15.34 25.57
CA GLY A 16 -0.28 16.14 26.77
C GLY A 16 -1.65 15.93 27.43
N GLU A 17 -1.87 16.66 28.53
CA GLU A 17 -3.04 16.55 29.41
C GLU A 17 -4.27 17.30 28.89
N ALA A 18 -4.08 18.38 28.13
CA ALA A 18 -5.18 19.23 27.66
C ALA A 18 -5.74 18.74 26.31
N LEU A 19 -6.44 17.60 26.31
CA LEU A 19 -7.19 17.10 25.16
C LEU A 19 -8.70 17.26 25.36
N ASP A 20 -9.39 17.80 24.37
CA ASP A 20 -10.84 17.67 24.28
C ASP A 20 -11.20 16.28 23.73
N GLU A 21 -11.12 15.27 24.60
CA GLU A 21 -11.45 13.88 24.27
C GLU A 21 -12.89 13.74 23.77
N GLY A 22 -13.81 14.63 24.19
CA GLY A 22 -15.18 14.68 23.73
C GLY A 22 -15.28 15.04 22.24
N ALA A 23 -14.64 16.14 21.84
CA ALA A 23 -14.61 16.60 20.45
C ALA A 23 -13.86 15.62 19.54
N ILE A 24 -12.74 15.06 20.01
CA ILE A 24 -11.98 14.03 19.26
C ILE A 24 -12.86 12.80 19.03
N ARG A 25 -13.54 12.31 20.06
CA ARG A 25 -14.43 11.15 19.97
C ARG A 25 -15.56 11.37 18.98
N GLU A 26 -16.23 12.53 19.05
CA GLU A 26 -17.34 12.85 18.16
C GLU A 26 -16.90 12.90 16.69
N ALA A 27 -15.81 13.61 16.40
CA ALA A 27 -15.27 13.72 15.04
C ALA A 27 -14.80 12.36 14.48
N ALA A 28 -14.11 11.56 15.28
CA ALA A 28 -13.64 10.24 14.91
C ALA A 28 -14.79 9.23 14.71
N GLN A 29 -15.82 9.27 15.56
CA GLN A 29 -17.00 8.42 15.41
C GLN A 29 -17.81 8.79 14.16
N ALA A 30 -17.98 10.08 13.86
CA ALA A 30 -18.64 10.53 12.64
C ALA A 30 -17.91 10.04 11.38
N SER A 31 -16.57 10.07 11.39
CA SER A 31 -15.73 9.55 10.32
C SER A 31 -15.88 8.04 10.13
N ALA A 32 -15.84 7.27 11.22
CA ALA A 32 -16.08 5.83 11.18
C ALA A 32 -17.49 5.50 10.65
N GLN A 33 -18.52 6.24 11.07
CA GLN A 33 -19.88 6.07 10.59
C GLN A 33 -19.98 6.36 9.08
N ALA A 34 -19.35 7.44 8.61
CA ALA A 34 -19.31 7.79 7.19
C ALA A 34 -18.64 6.69 6.37
N LEU A 35 -17.58 6.06 6.89
CA LEU A 35 -16.90 4.94 6.24
C LEU A 35 -17.79 3.69 6.17
N CYS A 36 -18.45 3.29 7.27
CA CYS A 36 -19.39 2.17 7.27
C CYS A 36 -20.51 2.38 6.25
N THR A 37 -21.07 3.59 6.19
CA THR A 37 -22.09 3.96 5.19
C THR A 37 -21.55 3.85 3.77
N ARG A 38 -20.34 4.38 3.51
CA ARG A 38 -19.68 4.30 2.19
C ARG A 38 -19.43 2.86 1.74
N LEU A 39 -19.05 1.99 2.67
CA LEU A 39 -18.83 0.57 2.41
C LEU A 39 -20.12 -0.26 2.38
N GLY A 40 -21.27 0.31 2.73
CA GLY A 40 -22.55 -0.42 2.77
C GLY A 40 -22.65 -1.41 3.93
N LEU A 41 -21.91 -1.17 5.03
CA LEU A 41 -21.94 -2.02 6.21
C LEU A 41 -23.09 -1.63 7.13
N PRO A 42 -23.96 -2.57 7.57
CA PRO A 42 -25.05 -2.31 8.50
C PRO A 42 -24.53 -2.20 9.95
N ALA A 43 -23.60 -1.28 10.18
CA ALA A 43 -22.92 -1.07 11.45
C ALA A 43 -23.02 0.39 11.92
N THR A 44 -23.23 0.56 13.22
CA THR A 44 -23.11 1.85 13.92
C THR A 44 -21.88 1.79 14.82
N PRO A 45 -20.75 2.39 14.43
CA PRO A 45 -19.56 2.41 15.25
C PRO A 45 -19.77 3.25 16.52
N THR A 46 -19.34 2.72 17.65
CA THR A 46 -19.25 3.42 18.94
C THR A 46 -17.78 3.54 19.31
N LEU A 47 -17.29 4.79 19.41
CA LEU A 47 -15.88 5.05 19.64
C LEU A 47 -15.62 5.47 21.08
N THR A 48 -14.66 4.82 21.73
CA THR A 48 -14.06 5.24 23.00
C THR A 48 -12.68 5.83 22.73
N VAL A 49 -12.26 6.78 23.57
CA VAL A 49 -10.92 7.36 23.55
C VAL A 49 -10.25 6.97 24.86
N GLU A 50 -9.06 6.40 24.77
CA GLU A 50 -8.28 5.97 25.93
C GLU A 50 -6.84 6.47 25.81
N ARG A 51 -6.18 6.63 26.95
CA ARG A 51 -4.75 6.96 26.99
C ARG A 51 -3.92 5.70 27.09
N ALA A 52 -2.90 5.58 26.25
CA ALA A 52 -1.96 4.47 26.27
C ALA A 52 -0.53 4.95 26.04
N ALA A 53 0.45 4.24 26.59
CA ALA A 53 1.85 4.46 26.24
C ALA A 53 2.15 3.68 24.94
N LEU A 54 2.21 4.39 23.81
CA LEU A 54 2.44 3.78 22.52
C LEU A 54 3.94 3.71 22.22
N SER A 55 4.40 2.54 21.79
CA SER A 55 5.80 2.32 21.38
C SER A 55 6.14 3.09 20.09
N HIS A 56 5.15 3.32 19.23
CA HIS A 56 5.29 4.07 17.98
C HIS A 56 4.00 4.83 17.64
N GLY A 57 4.14 5.98 16.97
CA GLY A 57 3.02 6.87 16.65
C GLY A 57 2.46 7.66 17.85
N LEU A 58 1.48 8.50 17.56
CA LEU A 58 0.68 9.27 18.51
C LEU A 58 -0.70 8.67 18.75
N ALA A 59 -1.18 7.82 17.83
CA ALA A 59 -2.44 7.13 17.97
C ALA A 59 -2.37 5.68 17.49
N ALA A 60 -3.25 4.87 18.06
CA ALA A 60 -3.54 3.51 17.61
C ALA A 60 -5.05 3.28 17.63
N LEU A 61 -5.57 2.43 16.74
CA LEU A 61 -6.99 2.13 16.67
C LEU A 61 -7.21 0.65 16.90
N GLN A 62 -8.18 0.29 17.73
CA GLN A 62 -8.66 -1.08 17.88
C GLN A 62 -10.08 -1.18 17.32
N VAL A 63 -10.35 -2.28 16.62
CA VAL A 63 -11.71 -2.70 16.24
C VAL A 63 -12.04 -3.92 17.10
N GLU A 64 -13.09 -3.81 17.91
CA GLU A 64 -13.33 -4.72 19.03
C GLU A 64 -12.05 -4.83 19.89
N ASP A 65 -11.44 -6.02 20.02
CA ASP A 65 -10.21 -6.23 20.79
C ASP A 65 -8.94 -6.30 19.92
N SER A 66 -9.06 -6.04 18.61
CA SER A 66 -7.98 -6.24 17.65
C SER A 66 -7.35 -4.92 17.20
N LEU A 67 -6.04 -4.77 17.44
CA LEU A 67 -5.26 -3.61 17.01
C LEU A 67 -5.18 -3.52 15.49
N CYS A 68 -5.67 -2.42 14.93
CA CYS A 68 -5.55 -2.10 13.52
C CYS A 68 -4.18 -1.51 13.20
N ARG A 69 -3.51 -2.11 12.22
CA ARG A 69 -2.17 -1.68 11.78
C ARG A 69 -2.29 -0.71 10.62
N HIS A 70 -1.37 0.24 10.59
CA HIS A 70 -1.27 1.23 9.54
C HIS A 70 0.20 1.57 9.27
N ALA A 71 0.46 2.20 8.12
CA ALA A 71 1.80 2.65 7.78
C ALA A 71 2.31 3.68 8.80
N ASP A 72 3.59 3.59 9.14
CA ASP A 72 4.27 4.54 10.06
C ASP A 72 4.24 5.97 9.51
N SER A 73 4.21 6.11 8.18
CA SER A 73 4.15 7.41 7.50
C SER A 73 2.76 8.07 7.55
N LEU A 74 1.73 7.41 8.09
CA LEU A 74 0.35 7.93 8.07
C LEU A 74 0.24 9.26 8.82
N GLU A 75 0.75 9.34 10.05
CA GLU A 75 0.66 10.56 10.86
C GLU A 75 1.45 11.72 10.23
N SER A 76 2.61 11.43 9.63
CA SER A 76 3.39 12.40 8.87
C SER A 76 2.64 12.90 7.63
N ALA A 77 1.90 12.03 6.93
CA ALA A 77 1.07 12.42 5.80
C ALA A 77 -0.13 13.27 6.25
N LEU A 78 -0.77 12.92 7.37
CA LEU A 78 -1.86 13.71 7.97
C LEU A 78 -1.39 15.08 8.46
N PHE A 79 -0.18 15.13 9.04
CA PHE A 79 0.47 16.39 9.40
C PHE A 79 0.66 17.27 8.17
N ALA A 80 1.23 16.71 7.10
CA ALA A 80 1.49 17.44 5.86
C ALA A 80 0.19 17.98 5.25
N ALA A 81 -0.86 17.16 5.21
CA ALA A 81 -2.19 17.55 4.76
C ALA A 81 -2.82 18.65 5.63
N GLY A 82 -2.76 18.50 6.96
CA GLY A 82 -3.35 19.47 7.90
C GLY A 82 -2.63 20.82 7.94
N ARG A 83 -1.33 20.85 7.64
CA ARG A 83 -0.53 22.09 7.52
C ARG A 83 -0.55 22.70 6.11
N GLY A 84 -0.99 21.95 5.10
CA GLY A 84 -0.81 22.32 3.71
C GLY A 84 0.65 22.49 3.32
N THR A 85 1.51 21.56 3.75
CA THR A 85 2.96 21.57 3.47
C THR A 85 3.38 20.33 2.69
N LEU A 86 4.46 20.45 1.93
CA LEU A 86 5.12 19.35 1.22
C LEU A 86 6.15 18.64 2.12
N TYR A 87 6.45 19.21 3.28
CA TYR A 87 7.37 18.63 4.26
C TYR A 87 6.61 17.75 5.26
N ALA A 88 6.90 16.46 5.24
CA ALA A 88 6.37 15.49 6.20
C ALA A 88 7.48 15.11 7.19
N PRO A 89 7.44 15.55 8.46
CA PRO A 89 8.44 15.17 9.45
C PRO A 89 8.35 13.67 9.75
N SER A 90 9.50 13.05 9.98
CA SER A 90 9.58 11.71 10.58
C SER A 90 9.48 11.73 12.11
N SER A 91 9.53 12.92 12.74
CA SER A 91 9.54 13.06 14.20
C SER A 91 8.13 13.11 14.80
N ARG A 92 7.81 12.08 15.57
CA ARG A 92 6.62 12.00 16.44
C ARG A 92 6.49 13.21 17.36
N GLU A 93 7.58 13.66 17.98
CA GLU A 93 7.58 14.80 18.90
C GLU A 93 7.19 16.10 18.20
N MET A 94 7.62 16.28 16.95
CA MET A 94 7.29 17.47 16.16
C MET A 94 5.80 17.54 15.83
N ILE A 95 5.20 16.39 15.46
CA ILE A 95 3.75 16.30 15.21
C ILE A 95 2.97 16.54 16.51
N ALA A 96 3.41 15.95 17.63
CA ALA A 96 2.79 16.16 18.93
C ALA A 96 2.85 17.63 19.39
N ALA A 97 4.00 18.29 19.21
CA ALA A 97 4.16 19.71 19.53
C ALA A 97 3.20 20.57 18.72
N TRP A 98 3.09 20.31 17.42
CA TRP A 98 2.16 21.02 16.54
C TRP A 98 0.70 20.87 16.94
N LEU A 99 0.27 19.66 17.31
CA LEU A 99 -1.09 19.43 17.80
C LEU A 99 -1.33 20.15 19.14
N ARG A 100 -0.36 20.12 20.07
CA ARG A 100 -0.47 20.83 21.36
C ARG A 100 -0.54 22.34 21.22
N GLU A 101 0.21 22.91 20.28
CA GLU A 101 0.17 24.35 19.99
C GLU A 101 -1.19 24.80 19.43
N GLN A 102 -1.91 23.90 18.75
CA GLN A 102 -3.20 24.19 18.08
C GLN A 102 -4.21 23.04 18.32
N PRO A 103 -4.77 22.94 19.54
CA PRO A 103 -5.65 21.84 19.94
C PRO A 103 -6.90 21.68 19.08
N GLU A 104 -7.38 22.75 18.45
CA GLU A 104 -8.52 22.73 17.51
C GLU A 104 -8.27 21.84 16.29
N ARG A 105 -7.02 21.47 16.00
CA ARG A 105 -6.65 20.56 14.92
C ARG A 105 -6.74 19.08 15.30
N MET A 106 -6.81 18.76 16.59
CA MET A 106 -6.84 17.37 17.04
C MET A 106 -8.08 16.62 16.54
N PRO A 107 -9.31 17.15 16.63
CA PRO A 107 -10.49 16.45 16.12
C PRO A 107 -10.41 16.11 14.62
N PRO A 108 -10.10 17.04 13.68
CA PRO A 108 -9.97 16.68 12.27
C PRO A 108 -8.77 15.76 11.98
N PHE A 109 -7.66 15.90 12.72
CA PHE A 109 -6.50 15.00 12.58
C PHE A 109 -6.85 13.55 12.94
N PHE A 110 -7.45 13.32 14.10
CA PHE A 110 -7.82 11.97 14.53
C PHE A 110 -9.03 11.41 13.77
N SER A 111 -9.93 12.27 13.28
CA SER A 111 -10.99 11.89 12.35
C SER A 111 -10.43 11.32 11.04
N ALA A 112 -9.44 11.99 10.45
CA ALA A 112 -8.74 11.49 9.26
C ALA A 112 -7.91 10.24 9.58
N PHE A 113 -7.23 10.18 10.74
CA PHE A 113 -6.53 8.99 11.19
C PHE A 113 -7.44 7.76 11.22
N VAL A 114 -8.58 7.83 11.91
CA VAL A 114 -9.55 6.73 11.98
C VAL A 114 -10.06 6.35 10.60
N GLN A 115 -10.38 7.33 9.74
CA GLN A 115 -10.81 7.05 8.37
C GLN A 115 -9.80 6.20 7.61
N HIS A 116 -8.52 6.56 7.66
CA HIS A 116 -7.48 5.92 6.87
C HIS A 116 -7.03 4.59 7.44
N VAL A 117 -6.95 4.45 8.78
CA VAL A 117 -6.65 3.16 9.42
C VAL A 117 -7.74 2.14 9.08
N LEU A 118 -9.02 2.51 9.23
CA LEU A 118 -10.13 1.63 8.89
C LEU A 118 -10.21 1.36 7.38
N SER A 119 -9.90 2.34 6.53
CA SER A 119 -9.85 2.12 5.07
C SER A 119 -8.74 1.16 4.64
N ALA A 120 -7.62 1.13 5.37
CA ALA A 120 -6.52 0.21 5.10
C ALA A 120 -6.81 -1.23 5.56
N GLN A 121 -7.71 -1.41 6.52
CA GLN A 121 -8.08 -2.71 7.09
C GLN A 121 -9.61 -2.87 7.16
N ALA A 122 -10.28 -2.52 6.06
CA ALA A 122 -11.74 -2.47 5.99
C ALA A 122 -12.39 -3.85 6.18
N ASP A 123 -11.66 -4.93 5.86
CA ASP A 123 -12.07 -6.31 6.13
C ASP A 123 -12.30 -6.58 7.62
N ARG A 124 -11.60 -5.89 8.52
CA ARG A 124 -11.78 -6.03 9.98
C ARG A 124 -13.08 -5.44 10.51
N LEU A 125 -13.73 -4.56 9.75
CA LEU A 125 -15.06 -4.04 10.09
C LEU A 125 -16.15 -5.12 9.97
N LEU A 126 -15.84 -6.22 9.30
CA LEU A 126 -16.75 -7.34 9.06
C LEU A 126 -16.75 -8.34 10.23
N SER A 127 -17.01 -7.86 11.44
CA SER A 127 -17.17 -8.72 12.62
C SER A 127 -18.38 -9.66 12.46
N GLU A 128 -18.42 -10.75 13.21
CA GLU A 128 -19.53 -11.72 13.13
C GLU A 128 -20.93 -11.08 13.28
N PRO A 129 -21.16 -10.12 14.20
CA PRO A 129 -22.44 -9.43 14.31
C PRO A 129 -22.78 -8.54 13.10
N VAL A 130 -21.77 -7.88 12.51
CA VAL A 130 -21.96 -7.06 11.29
C VAL A 130 -22.25 -7.96 10.09
N LEU A 131 -21.59 -9.11 10.00
CA LEU A 131 -21.79 -10.09 8.96
C LEU A 131 -23.18 -10.73 9.02
N ALA A 132 -23.67 -11.04 10.23
CA ALA A 132 -25.03 -11.51 10.45
C ALA A 132 -26.06 -10.45 10.01
N ALA A 133 -25.87 -9.20 10.42
CA ALA A 133 -26.74 -8.11 9.98
C ALA A 133 -26.68 -7.84 8.48
N TYR A 134 -25.53 -8.05 7.84
CA TYR A 134 -25.40 -7.98 6.38
C TYR A 134 -26.16 -9.11 5.69
N ARG A 135 -26.09 -10.34 6.22
CA ARG A 135 -26.89 -11.47 5.70
C ARG A 135 -28.39 -11.18 5.78
N ASP A 136 -28.86 -10.49 6.81
CA ASP A 136 -30.27 -10.10 6.93
C ASP A 136 -30.72 -9.05 5.88
N LEU A 137 -29.78 -8.40 5.18
CA LEU A 137 -30.08 -7.55 4.02
C LEU A 137 -30.24 -8.35 2.72
N LEU A 138 -29.74 -9.59 2.67
CA LEU A 138 -29.84 -10.45 1.50
C LEU A 138 -31.27 -11.02 1.37
N PRO A 139 -31.68 -11.48 0.17
CA PRO A 139 -32.97 -12.14 -0.02
C PRO A 139 -33.19 -13.33 0.92
N GLU A 140 -34.45 -13.64 1.25
CA GLU A 140 -34.80 -14.72 2.19
C GLU A 140 -34.22 -16.09 1.79
N THR A 141 -33.98 -16.32 0.49
CA THR A 141 -33.30 -17.51 -0.05
C THR A 141 -31.91 -17.74 0.55
N LEU A 142 -31.22 -16.67 0.94
CA LEU A 142 -29.87 -16.67 1.50
C LEU A 142 -29.85 -16.45 3.03
N SER A 143 -31.00 -16.43 3.69
CA SER A 143 -31.10 -16.26 5.15
C SER A 143 -30.33 -17.32 5.96
N THR A 144 -30.21 -18.53 5.40
CA THR A 144 -29.48 -19.66 5.99
C THR A 144 -28.03 -19.77 5.52
N TYR A 145 -27.57 -18.84 4.67
CA TYR A 145 -26.21 -18.85 4.16
C TYR A 145 -25.21 -18.77 5.31
N SER A 146 -24.18 -19.63 5.27
CA SER A 146 -23.18 -19.71 6.33
C SER A 146 -22.44 -18.37 6.46
N LEU A 147 -22.31 -17.87 7.69
CA LEU A 147 -21.51 -16.68 7.97
C LEU A 147 -20.06 -16.88 7.56
N SER A 148 -19.46 -18.05 7.82
CA SER A 148 -18.07 -18.31 7.41
C SER A 148 -17.90 -18.33 5.89
N ALA A 149 -18.89 -18.78 5.14
CA ALA A 149 -18.88 -18.73 3.68
C ALA A 149 -19.06 -17.29 3.17
N LEU A 150 -19.96 -16.52 3.79
CA LEU A 150 -20.18 -15.12 3.45
C LEU A 150 -18.92 -14.28 3.72
N HIS A 151 -18.25 -14.51 4.85
CA HIS A 151 -16.99 -13.85 5.20
C HIS A 151 -15.92 -14.11 4.13
N LYS A 152 -15.78 -15.35 3.64
CA LYS A 152 -14.84 -15.71 2.57
C LYS A 152 -15.11 -14.98 1.25
N VAL A 153 -16.34 -14.50 1.02
CA VAL A 153 -16.71 -13.74 -0.17
C VAL A 153 -16.53 -12.24 0.05
N LEU A 154 -17.02 -11.70 1.17
CA LEU A 154 -17.06 -10.26 1.40
C LEU A 154 -15.75 -9.65 1.91
N ALA A 155 -15.01 -10.37 2.77
CA ALA A 155 -13.76 -9.85 3.33
C ALA A 155 -12.70 -9.52 2.25
N PRO A 156 -12.47 -10.34 1.20
CA PRO A 156 -11.56 -9.98 0.12
C PRO A 156 -11.98 -8.73 -0.67
N LEU A 157 -13.29 -8.48 -0.81
CA LEU A 157 -13.81 -7.28 -1.48
C LEU A 157 -13.48 -6.02 -0.67
N LEU A 158 -13.73 -6.07 0.65
CA LEU A 158 -13.39 -4.97 1.57
C LEU A 158 -11.88 -4.74 1.67
N ALA A 159 -11.08 -5.80 1.77
CA ALA A 159 -9.62 -5.71 1.73
C ALA A 159 -9.12 -5.08 0.42
N SER A 160 -9.89 -5.26 -0.66
CA SER A 160 -9.65 -4.61 -1.94
C SER A 160 -10.31 -3.24 -2.09
N ARG A 161 -10.81 -2.64 -0.99
CA ARG A 161 -11.44 -1.31 -0.93
C ARG A 161 -12.71 -1.17 -1.78
N LEU A 162 -13.45 -2.26 -1.96
CA LEU A 162 -14.74 -2.24 -2.66
C LEU A 162 -15.91 -2.08 -1.68
N SER A 163 -16.90 -1.31 -2.11
CA SER A 163 -18.15 -1.11 -1.40
C SER A 163 -19.08 -2.33 -1.57
N LEU A 164 -19.76 -2.69 -0.49
CA LEU A 164 -20.77 -3.75 -0.45
C LEU A 164 -22.20 -3.18 -0.58
N GLN A 165 -22.35 -1.92 -1.00
CA GLN A 165 -23.67 -1.30 -1.18
C GLN A 165 -24.53 -1.99 -2.25
N ASN A 166 -23.92 -2.64 -3.24
CA ASN A 166 -24.65 -3.36 -4.27
C ASN A 166 -25.07 -4.77 -3.79
N VAL A 167 -25.97 -4.79 -2.81
CA VAL A 167 -26.51 -6.01 -2.19
C VAL A 167 -27.13 -6.95 -3.23
N LYS A 168 -27.74 -6.39 -4.28
CA LYS A 168 -28.34 -7.17 -5.37
C LYS A 168 -27.29 -7.99 -6.14
N ALA A 169 -26.20 -7.36 -6.60
CA ALA A 169 -25.14 -8.07 -7.30
C ALA A 169 -24.49 -9.14 -6.42
N ILE A 170 -24.32 -8.85 -5.13
CA ILE A 170 -23.80 -9.82 -4.15
C ILE A 170 -24.76 -11.00 -3.99
N ALA A 171 -26.06 -10.77 -3.86
CA ALA A 171 -27.05 -11.83 -3.76
C ALA A 171 -27.06 -12.73 -5.01
N GLU A 172 -27.07 -12.13 -6.21
CA GLU A 172 -27.03 -12.86 -7.48
C GLU A 172 -25.79 -13.77 -7.56
N ALA A 173 -24.60 -13.25 -7.21
CA ALA A 173 -23.37 -14.04 -7.23
C ALA A 173 -23.31 -15.14 -6.16
N LEU A 174 -24.02 -14.98 -5.04
CA LEU A 174 -24.09 -16.00 -3.99
C LEU A 174 -25.02 -17.16 -4.39
N GLU A 175 -26.09 -16.90 -5.13
CA GLU A 175 -27.01 -17.91 -5.67
C GLU A 175 -26.39 -18.70 -6.83
N GLU A 176 -25.52 -18.07 -7.62
CA GLU A 176 -24.79 -18.75 -8.69
C GLU A 176 -23.77 -19.77 -8.15
N SER A 177 -23.63 -20.88 -8.87
CA SER A 177 -22.60 -21.88 -8.62
C SER A 177 -21.29 -21.43 -9.25
N ALA A 178 -20.53 -20.59 -8.54
CA ALA A 178 -19.15 -20.29 -8.87
C ALA A 178 -18.21 -20.83 -7.79
N ASP A 179 -17.15 -21.53 -8.21
CA ASP A 179 -16.11 -22.03 -7.31
C ASP A 179 -15.34 -20.87 -6.63
N GLU A 180 -15.26 -19.71 -7.30
CA GLU A 180 -14.50 -18.53 -6.83
C GLU A 180 -15.32 -17.22 -6.89
N ARG A 181 -16.46 -17.18 -6.18
CA ARG A 181 -17.42 -16.03 -6.14
C ARG A 181 -16.79 -14.67 -5.86
N ALA A 182 -15.81 -14.60 -4.95
CA ALA A 182 -15.18 -13.34 -4.57
C ALA A 182 -14.47 -12.66 -5.76
N GLU A 183 -13.83 -13.43 -6.63
CA GLU A 183 -13.11 -12.91 -7.80
C GLU A 183 -14.06 -12.42 -8.89
N ALA A 184 -15.18 -13.12 -9.08
CA ALA A 184 -16.24 -12.69 -9.98
C ALA A 184 -16.89 -11.37 -9.51
N LEU A 185 -17.20 -11.26 -8.22
CA LEU A 185 -17.72 -10.03 -7.64
C LEU A 185 -16.71 -8.88 -7.70
N PHE A 186 -15.43 -9.16 -7.42
CA PHE A 186 -14.37 -8.16 -7.52
C PHE A 186 -14.32 -7.54 -8.92
N ALA A 187 -14.37 -8.38 -9.96
CA ALA A 187 -14.41 -7.96 -11.34
C ALA A 187 -15.63 -7.10 -11.71
N GLN A 188 -16.80 -7.46 -11.17
CA GLN A 188 -18.07 -6.79 -11.45
C GLN A 188 -18.19 -5.44 -10.71
N LEU A 189 -17.77 -5.39 -9.44
CA LEU A 189 -17.96 -4.24 -8.57
C LEU A 189 -16.87 -3.16 -8.75
N ARG A 190 -15.70 -3.51 -9.31
CA ARG A 190 -14.60 -2.55 -9.43
C ARG A 190 -14.96 -1.34 -10.31
N PRO A 191 -14.61 -0.11 -9.88
CA PRO A 191 -14.76 1.07 -10.72
C PRO A 191 -13.91 1.01 -11.99
N GLN A 192 -14.46 1.51 -13.10
CA GLN A 192 -13.73 1.59 -14.38
C GLN A 192 -12.88 2.85 -14.54
N ARG A 193 -13.05 3.83 -13.64
CA ARG A 193 -12.32 5.10 -13.62
C ARG A 193 -11.92 5.43 -12.18
N LEU A 194 -10.72 5.99 -12.01
CA LEU A 194 -10.25 6.47 -10.72
C LEU A 194 -10.42 7.99 -10.66
N ALA A 195 -11.05 8.47 -9.59
CA ALA A 195 -11.34 9.88 -9.41
C ALA A 195 -10.20 10.57 -8.64
N ILE A 196 -9.64 11.62 -9.23
CA ILE A 196 -8.79 12.60 -8.56
C ILE A 196 -9.71 13.72 -8.06
N THR A 197 -9.87 13.82 -6.76
CA THR A 197 -10.78 14.78 -6.12
C THR A 197 -10.00 16.00 -5.66
N CYS A 198 -10.49 17.20 -6.00
CA CYS A 198 -9.96 18.49 -5.54
C CYS A 198 -11.07 19.56 -5.59
N SER A 199 -10.83 20.72 -4.98
CA SER A 199 -11.79 21.84 -5.07
C SER A 199 -11.80 22.50 -6.44
N THR A 200 -12.89 23.19 -6.77
CA THR A 200 -13.07 23.93 -8.03
C THR A 200 -11.93 24.92 -8.27
N ALA A 201 -11.54 25.64 -7.21
CA ALA A 201 -10.44 26.61 -7.26
C ALA A 201 -9.10 25.95 -7.61
N THR A 202 -8.83 24.77 -7.03
CA THR A 202 -7.63 23.98 -7.28
C THR A 202 -7.60 23.47 -8.71
N LEU A 203 -8.71 22.89 -9.18
CA LEU A 203 -8.81 22.39 -10.55
C LEU A 203 -8.57 23.52 -11.57
N ARG A 204 -9.19 24.69 -11.35
CA ARG A 204 -8.98 25.85 -12.21
C ARG A 204 -7.50 26.27 -12.25
N ALA A 205 -6.89 26.48 -11.08
CA ALA A 205 -5.49 26.88 -10.98
C ALA A 205 -4.55 25.88 -11.68
N LEU A 206 -4.84 24.58 -11.53
CA LEU A 206 -4.07 23.51 -12.16
C LEU A 206 -4.21 23.53 -13.69
N THR A 207 -5.42 23.70 -14.22
CA THR A 207 -5.66 23.71 -15.68
C THR A 207 -5.25 25.00 -16.38
N GLU A 208 -5.27 26.13 -15.67
CA GLU A 208 -4.82 27.42 -16.20
C GLU A 208 -3.29 27.49 -16.29
N SER A 209 -2.59 26.85 -15.34
CA SER A 209 -1.13 26.76 -15.32
C SER A 209 -0.57 25.60 -16.16
N ALA A 210 -1.39 24.62 -16.51
CA ALA A 210 -0.96 23.45 -17.27
C ALA A 210 -0.56 23.81 -18.71
N ARG A 211 0.65 23.41 -19.10
CA ARG A 211 1.14 23.53 -20.48
C ARG A 211 0.48 22.48 -21.37
N GLU A 212 0.51 22.70 -22.68
CA GLU A 212 -0.13 21.78 -23.64
C GLU A 212 0.54 20.39 -23.64
N ASP A 213 1.86 20.34 -23.48
CA ASP A 213 2.65 19.11 -23.34
C ASP A 213 2.36 18.35 -22.04
N GLU A 214 1.91 19.04 -20.99
CA GLU A 214 1.59 18.40 -19.70
C GLU A 214 0.32 17.56 -19.76
N ARG A 215 -0.56 17.81 -20.74
CA ARG A 215 -1.82 17.07 -20.92
C ARG A 215 -1.59 15.59 -21.20
N GLU A 216 -0.42 15.23 -21.73
CA GLU A 216 -0.06 13.84 -22.02
C GLU A 216 0.58 13.12 -20.82
N LEU A 217 0.94 13.82 -19.74
CA LEU A 217 1.67 13.23 -18.62
C LEU A 217 0.91 12.08 -17.94
N PHE A 218 -0.42 12.12 -17.87
CA PHE A 218 -1.19 10.98 -17.37
C PHE A 218 -1.14 9.76 -18.29
N SER A 219 -1.07 9.97 -19.61
CA SER A 219 -0.88 8.87 -20.56
C SER A 219 0.51 8.26 -20.40
N LEU A 220 1.54 9.10 -20.43
CA LEU A 220 2.93 8.68 -20.24
C LEU A 220 3.13 7.96 -18.90
N MET A 221 2.50 8.44 -17.83
CA MET A 221 2.50 7.77 -16.52
C MET A 221 1.88 6.38 -16.59
N ARG A 222 0.72 6.22 -17.24
CA ARG A 222 0.05 4.92 -17.39
C ARG A 222 0.88 3.96 -18.24
N ASP A 223 1.49 4.44 -19.30
CA ASP A 223 2.39 3.65 -20.15
C ASP A 223 3.65 3.23 -19.37
N GLY A 224 4.24 4.14 -18.61
CA GLY A 224 5.37 3.85 -17.72
C GLY A 224 5.03 2.78 -16.69
N LEU A 225 3.88 2.90 -16.03
CA LEU A 225 3.40 1.89 -15.08
C LEU A 225 3.06 0.55 -15.76
N PHE A 226 2.55 0.56 -16.99
CA PHE A 226 2.34 -0.66 -17.78
C PHE A 226 3.69 -1.34 -18.11
N HIS A 227 4.69 -0.59 -18.56
CA HIS A 227 6.02 -1.13 -18.84
C HIS A 227 6.73 -1.68 -17.59
N GLU A 228 6.50 -1.04 -16.44
CA GLU A 228 7.09 -1.46 -15.18
C GLU A 228 6.37 -2.67 -14.56
N LEU A 229 5.04 -2.61 -14.45
CA LEU A 229 4.24 -3.57 -13.69
C LEU A 229 3.54 -4.62 -14.56
N GLY A 230 3.35 -4.36 -15.85
CA GLY A 230 2.62 -5.27 -16.76
C GLY A 230 1.11 -5.23 -16.62
N ILE A 231 0.55 -4.25 -15.89
CA ILE A 231 -0.90 -4.12 -15.68
C ILE A 231 -1.48 -2.91 -16.39
N ARG A 232 -2.67 -3.05 -16.94
CA ARG A 232 -3.43 -1.93 -17.51
C ARG A 232 -4.24 -1.27 -16.39
N LEU A 233 -3.88 -0.02 -16.09
CA LEU A 233 -4.58 0.77 -15.08
C LEU A 233 -5.85 1.41 -15.67
N PRO A 234 -6.92 1.54 -14.85
CA PRO A 234 -8.12 2.28 -15.24
C PRO A 234 -7.78 3.73 -15.64
N SER A 235 -8.69 4.39 -16.36
CA SER A 235 -8.50 5.80 -16.71
C SER A 235 -8.73 6.70 -15.49
N LEU A 236 -8.11 7.88 -15.52
CA LEU A 236 -8.24 8.90 -14.49
C LEU A 236 -9.31 9.91 -14.89
N THR A 237 -10.05 10.43 -13.91
CA THR A 237 -10.99 11.53 -14.08
C THR A 237 -10.84 12.52 -12.93
N PHE A 238 -11.12 13.79 -13.17
CA PHE A 238 -11.26 14.76 -12.08
C PHE A 238 -12.68 14.72 -11.51
N ALA A 239 -12.77 14.85 -10.19
CA ALA A 239 -14.00 15.07 -9.45
C ALA A 239 -13.84 16.34 -8.59
N VAL A 240 -14.91 17.12 -8.48
CA VAL A 240 -14.89 18.36 -7.70
C VAL A 240 -15.51 18.11 -6.33
N ASP A 241 -14.79 18.53 -5.29
CA ASP A 241 -15.27 18.58 -3.92
C ASP A 241 -14.72 19.84 -3.25
N ASP A 242 -15.57 20.86 -3.08
CA ASP A 242 -15.20 22.14 -2.48
C ASP A 242 -15.03 22.07 -0.94
N SER A 243 -15.28 20.91 -0.33
CA SER A 243 -14.88 20.67 1.06
C SER A 243 -13.38 20.47 1.23
N LEU A 244 -12.66 20.10 0.16
CA LEU A 244 -11.20 19.99 0.17
C LEU A 244 -10.55 21.38 0.14
N PRO A 245 -9.54 21.63 0.99
CA PRO A 245 -8.77 22.87 0.95
C PRO A 245 -8.14 23.15 -0.41
N PHE A 246 -7.81 24.42 -0.65
CA PHE A 246 -7.12 24.83 -1.85
C PHE A 246 -5.76 24.12 -1.98
N ASN A 247 -5.41 23.72 -3.21
CA ASN A 247 -4.24 22.93 -3.55
C ASN A 247 -4.15 21.56 -2.88
N GLN A 248 -5.27 20.99 -2.41
CA GLN A 248 -5.29 19.61 -1.95
C GLN A 248 -5.94 18.66 -2.95
N PHE A 249 -5.39 17.45 -3.02
CA PHE A 249 -5.84 16.39 -3.93
C PHE A 249 -5.97 15.08 -3.18
N SER A 250 -6.96 14.27 -3.50
CA SER A 250 -7.01 12.86 -3.09
C SER A 250 -7.33 11.98 -4.30
N LEU A 251 -6.87 10.72 -4.28
CA LEU A 251 -7.23 9.73 -5.29
C LEU A 251 -8.11 8.66 -4.66
N THR A 252 -9.27 8.40 -5.27
CA THR A 252 -10.11 7.28 -4.87
C THR A 252 -9.58 5.99 -5.48
N LEU A 253 -9.14 5.07 -4.63
CA LEU A 253 -8.73 3.72 -5.00
C LEU A 253 -9.91 2.78 -4.78
N ASN A 254 -10.47 2.28 -5.88
CA ASN A 254 -11.78 1.62 -5.89
C ASN A 254 -12.84 2.55 -5.25
N ASP A 255 -13.40 2.22 -4.09
CA ASP A 255 -14.45 3.05 -3.46
C ASP A 255 -13.94 3.90 -2.29
N LEU A 256 -12.67 3.78 -1.91
CA LEU A 256 -12.10 4.47 -0.74
C LEU A 256 -11.04 5.52 -1.13
N PRO A 257 -11.10 6.73 -0.56
CA PRO A 257 -10.16 7.81 -0.87
C PRO A 257 -8.81 7.58 -0.20
N SER A 258 -7.74 8.04 -0.85
CA SER A 258 -6.42 8.19 -0.24
C SER A 258 -6.41 9.31 0.80
N VAL A 259 -5.32 9.40 1.56
CA VAL A 259 -4.97 10.62 2.28
C VAL A 259 -4.88 11.78 1.28
N ALA A 260 -5.35 12.95 1.68
CA ALA A 260 -5.21 14.16 0.88
C ALA A 260 -3.73 14.60 0.84
N TRP A 261 -3.24 14.95 -0.33
CA TRP A 261 -1.90 15.49 -0.54
C TRP A 261 -1.96 16.99 -0.75
N GLN A 262 -0.94 17.69 -0.26
CA GLN A 262 -0.70 19.07 -0.65
C GLN A 262 -0.02 19.09 -2.03
N GLY A 263 -0.59 19.85 -2.97
CA GLY A 263 0.00 20.18 -4.26
C GLY A 263 0.91 21.41 -4.20
N LEU A 264 1.70 21.60 -5.26
CA LEU A 264 2.51 22.80 -5.46
C LEU A 264 1.62 23.99 -5.84
N SER A 265 1.96 25.19 -5.38
CA SER A 265 1.38 26.42 -5.94
C SER A 265 1.93 26.70 -7.35
N ALA A 266 1.25 27.58 -8.10
CA ALA A 266 1.70 27.96 -9.45
C ALA A 266 3.11 28.59 -9.48
N GLU A 267 3.56 29.14 -8.36
CA GLU A 267 4.88 29.76 -8.19
C GLU A 267 5.96 28.76 -7.76
N GLN A 268 5.61 27.49 -7.54
CA GLN A 268 6.50 26.48 -7.00
C GLN A 268 6.81 25.40 -8.04
N VAL A 269 8.05 24.92 -7.99
CA VAL A 269 8.49 23.74 -8.71
C VAL A 269 9.29 22.81 -7.81
N LEU A 270 9.20 21.51 -8.06
CA LEU A 270 10.00 20.51 -7.38
C LEU A 270 11.19 20.13 -8.26
N VAL A 271 12.38 19.99 -7.68
CA VAL A 271 13.62 19.73 -8.39
C VAL A 271 14.19 18.40 -7.95
N ASN A 272 14.63 17.57 -8.91
CA ASN A 272 15.22 16.26 -8.65
C ASN A 272 16.68 16.34 -8.13
N ALA A 273 16.91 17.13 -7.09
CA ALA A 273 18.20 17.34 -6.43
C ALA A 273 17.97 17.83 -5.00
N SER A 274 18.95 17.67 -4.11
CA SER A 274 18.84 18.20 -2.75
C SER A 274 18.85 19.73 -2.76
N ALA A 275 18.28 20.34 -1.71
CA ALA A 275 18.31 21.80 -1.57
C ALA A 275 19.73 22.36 -1.48
N GLU A 276 20.70 21.58 -1.00
CA GLU A 276 22.12 21.96 -0.99
C GLU A 276 22.69 22.05 -2.41
N GLN A 277 22.48 21.02 -3.22
CA GLN A 277 22.93 20.97 -4.61
C GLN A 277 22.37 22.12 -5.45
N VAL A 278 21.10 22.47 -5.25
CA VAL A 278 20.48 23.60 -5.97
C VAL A 278 21.03 24.95 -5.48
N ARG A 279 21.26 25.10 -4.17
CA ARG A 279 21.84 26.34 -3.60
C ARG A 279 23.30 26.54 -3.99
N GLU A 280 24.07 25.48 -4.20
CA GLU A 280 25.44 25.54 -4.74
C GLU A 280 25.51 26.15 -6.15
N ARG A 281 24.40 26.10 -6.91
CA ARG A 281 24.26 26.79 -8.20
C ARG A 281 23.77 28.24 -8.08
N GLY A 282 23.67 28.76 -6.86
CA GLY A 282 23.20 30.12 -6.58
C GLY A 282 21.68 30.28 -6.63
N ILE A 283 20.92 29.19 -6.66
CA ILE A 283 19.46 29.21 -6.80
C ILE A 283 18.82 28.97 -5.42
N PRO A 284 17.92 29.84 -4.94
CA PRO A 284 17.21 29.63 -3.69
C PRO A 284 16.36 28.35 -3.73
N ALA A 285 16.56 27.47 -2.76
CA ALA A 285 15.82 26.22 -2.65
C ALA A 285 15.58 25.82 -1.18
N GLN A 286 14.42 25.22 -0.93
CA GLN A 286 14.03 24.66 0.36
C GLN A 286 14.05 23.12 0.28
N PRO A 287 14.37 22.42 1.39
CA PRO A 287 14.31 20.96 1.41
C PRO A 287 12.87 20.46 1.29
N ALA A 288 12.69 19.39 0.52
CA ALA A 288 11.45 18.66 0.37
C ALA A 288 11.73 17.16 0.18
N HIS A 289 10.68 16.34 0.11
CA HIS A 289 10.80 14.90 -0.12
C HIS A 289 10.02 14.47 -1.35
N ASN A 290 10.57 13.53 -2.09
CA ASN A 290 9.90 12.94 -3.23
C ASN A 290 8.93 11.87 -2.74
N VAL A 291 7.65 12.06 -3.02
CA VAL A 291 6.54 11.18 -2.61
C VAL A 291 6.65 9.75 -3.17
N ALA A 292 7.38 9.54 -4.26
CA ALA A 292 7.49 8.24 -4.92
C ALA A 292 8.59 7.34 -4.33
N ASN A 293 9.64 7.92 -3.75
CA ASN A 293 10.81 7.16 -3.29
C ASN A 293 11.43 7.66 -1.97
N GLY A 294 10.86 8.70 -1.36
CA GLY A 294 11.33 9.29 -0.09
C GLY A 294 12.61 10.11 -0.20
N ARG A 295 13.26 10.18 -1.38
CA ARG A 295 14.53 10.88 -1.55
C ARG A 295 14.39 12.38 -1.31
N GLN A 296 15.47 12.98 -0.83
CA GLN A 296 15.58 14.43 -0.70
C GLN A 296 15.49 15.08 -2.09
N VAL A 297 14.63 16.08 -2.16
CA VAL A 297 14.42 16.94 -3.33
C VAL A 297 14.39 18.39 -2.87
N ALA A 298 14.32 19.30 -3.82
CA ALA A 298 14.32 20.73 -3.55
C ALA A 298 13.02 21.35 -4.05
N LEU A 299 12.46 22.26 -3.24
CA LEU A 299 11.40 23.16 -3.63
C LEU A 299 12.03 24.49 -4.03
N ALA A 300 11.78 24.94 -5.25
CA ALA A 300 12.28 26.21 -5.78
C ALA A 300 11.14 27.05 -6.38
N HIS A 301 11.42 28.30 -6.70
CA HIS A 301 10.45 29.16 -7.37
C HIS A 301 10.38 28.79 -8.87
N SER A 302 9.18 28.81 -9.45
CA SER A 302 8.95 28.56 -10.87
C SER A 302 9.68 29.51 -11.81
N ALA A 303 10.04 30.72 -11.36
CA ALA A 303 10.84 31.68 -12.13
C ALA A 303 12.27 31.18 -12.39
N ASP A 304 12.80 30.34 -11.50
CA ASP A 304 14.14 29.76 -11.62
C ASP A 304 14.16 28.45 -12.44
N ALA A 305 12.98 27.95 -12.87
CA ALA A 305 12.84 26.63 -13.47
C ALA A 305 13.73 26.43 -14.72
N ASP A 306 13.86 27.45 -15.57
CA ASP A 306 14.68 27.36 -16.78
C ASP A 306 16.19 27.40 -16.46
N ALA A 307 16.60 28.19 -15.46
CA ALA A 307 17.97 28.19 -14.96
C ALA A 307 18.33 26.83 -14.35
N ILE A 308 17.43 26.24 -13.56
CA ILE A 308 17.60 24.91 -12.97
C ILE A 308 17.74 23.83 -14.05
N ARG A 309 16.93 23.89 -15.12
CA ARG A 309 17.04 22.98 -16.26
C ARG A 309 18.35 23.15 -17.02
N ALA A 310 18.84 24.39 -17.16
CA ALA A 310 20.12 24.67 -17.81
C ALA A 310 21.31 24.06 -17.04
N GLU A 311 21.19 23.94 -15.71
CA GLU A 311 22.14 23.22 -14.85
C GLU A 311 22.02 21.68 -14.93
N GLY A 312 21.08 21.16 -15.74
CA GLY A 312 20.88 19.73 -15.97
C GLY A 312 19.97 19.05 -14.95
N PHE A 313 19.34 19.80 -14.04
CA PHE A 313 18.38 19.23 -13.10
C PHE A 313 17.00 19.07 -13.75
N TYR A 314 16.30 18.01 -13.35
CA TYR A 314 14.91 17.80 -13.73
C TYR A 314 13.98 18.60 -12.81
N VAL A 315 12.95 19.22 -13.39
CA VAL A 315 11.98 20.08 -12.69
C VAL A 315 10.56 19.58 -12.93
N TRP A 316 9.82 19.29 -11.86
CA TRP A 316 8.38 19.03 -11.88
C TRP A 316 7.59 20.31 -11.60
N THR A 317 6.64 20.60 -12.47
CA THR A 317 5.61 21.63 -12.31
C THR A 317 4.50 21.17 -11.35
N PRO A 318 3.52 22.03 -11.01
CA PRO A 318 2.36 21.61 -10.21
C PRO A 318 1.61 20.41 -10.79
N PHE A 319 1.38 20.38 -12.11
CA PHE A 319 0.75 19.24 -12.77
C PHE A 319 1.67 18.01 -12.76
N GLY A 320 2.97 18.18 -13.05
CA GLY A 320 3.94 17.08 -12.96
C GLY A 320 4.04 16.48 -11.56
N HIS A 321 3.93 17.30 -10.51
CA HIS A 321 3.91 16.84 -9.13
C HIS A 321 2.63 16.06 -8.79
N LEU A 322 1.46 16.48 -9.27
CA LEU A 322 0.23 15.69 -9.14
C LEU A 322 0.40 14.31 -9.78
N VAL A 323 0.94 14.25 -11.00
CA VAL A 323 1.20 12.99 -11.71
C VAL A 323 2.17 12.10 -10.93
N LEU A 324 3.20 12.69 -10.30
CA LEU A 324 4.15 11.96 -9.45
C LEU A 324 3.46 11.32 -8.23
N ASN A 325 2.57 12.05 -7.54
CA ASN A 325 1.78 11.54 -6.41
C ASN A 325 0.86 10.40 -6.83
N VAL A 326 0.11 10.60 -7.93
CA VAL A 326 -0.79 9.57 -8.47
C VAL A 326 0.00 8.32 -8.88
N SER A 327 1.15 8.49 -9.55
CA SER A 327 2.00 7.38 -9.97
C SER A 327 2.51 6.56 -8.78
N ALA A 328 2.97 7.24 -7.72
CA ALA A 328 3.46 6.62 -6.49
C ALA A 328 2.36 5.78 -5.83
N LEU A 329 1.15 6.36 -5.67
CA LEU A 329 0.04 5.67 -5.03
C LEU A 329 -0.45 4.47 -5.87
N LEU A 330 -0.59 4.62 -7.19
CA LEU A 330 -1.01 3.53 -8.08
C LEU A 330 0.01 2.39 -8.11
N ARG A 331 1.30 2.69 -8.05
CA ARG A 331 2.37 1.70 -7.94
C ARG A 331 2.27 0.90 -6.64
N GLN A 332 2.14 1.61 -5.52
CA GLN A 332 2.02 1.00 -4.19
C GLN A 332 0.77 0.11 -4.07
N HIS A 333 -0.33 0.50 -4.70
CA HIS A 333 -1.61 -0.21 -4.64
C HIS A 333 -1.94 -0.99 -5.91
N SER A 334 -0.93 -1.33 -6.73
CA SER A 334 -1.14 -1.98 -8.03
C SER A 334 -1.90 -3.31 -7.96
N ALA A 335 -1.76 -4.04 -6.85
CA ALA A 335 -2.51 -5.27 -6.56
C ALA A 335 -4.04 -5.07 -6.57
N LEU A 336 -4.52 -3.88 -6.19
CA LEU A 336 -5.96 -3.56 -6.13
C LEU A 336 -6.64 -3.52 -7.50
N PHE A 337 -5.89 -3.63 -8.60
CA PHE A 337 -6.45 -3.60 -9.95
C PHE A 337 -6.44 -4.96 -10.64
N MET A 338 -5.64 -5.92 -10.15
CA MET A 338 -5.54 -7.25 -10.76
C MET A 338 -6.83 -8.06 -10.50
N CYS A 339 -7.53 -8.40 -11.58
CA CYS A 339 -8.74 -9.22 -11.59
C CYS A 339 -8.60 -10.43 -12.52
N GLN A 340 -9.56 -11.35 -12.44
CA GLN A 340 -9.62 -12.54 -13.30
C GLN A 340 -9.72 -12.21 -14.80
N GLU A 341 -10.41 -11.14 -15.23
CA GLU A 341 -10.51 -10.76 -16.65
C GLU A 341 -9.17 -10.26 -17.17
N MET A 342 -8.41 -9.54 -16.34
CA MET A 342 -7.06 -9.10 -16.69
C MET A 342 -6.12 -10.30 -16.80
N ALA A 343 -6.17 -11.22 -15.83
CA ALA A 343 -5.39 -12.46 -15.89
C ALA A 343 -5.72 -13.28 -17.14
N ARG A 344 -7.01 -13.41 -17.49
CA ARG A 344 -7.47 -14.04 -18.73
C ARG A 344 -6.91 -13.34 -19.96
N SER A 345 -7.07 -12.02 -20.06
CA SER A 345 -6.54 -11.25 -21.18
C SER A 345 -5.03 -11.41 -21.34
N MET A 346 -4.28 -11.42 -20.24
CA MET A 346 -2.83 -11.67 -20.26
C MET A 346 -2.49 -13.10 -20.73
N LEU A 347 -3.26 -14.10 -20.29
CA LEU A 347 -3.10 -15.49 -20.73
C LEU A 347 -3.40 -15.65 -22.22
N ASP A 348 -4.49 -15.04 -22.71
CA ASP A 348 -4.90 -15.07 -24.11
C ASP A 348 -3.82 -14.43 -25.00
N GLN A 349 -3.23 -13.30 -24.57
CA GLN A 349 -2.13 -12.65 -25.27
C GLN A 349 -0.89 -13.53 -25.37
N VAL A 350 -0.55 -14.28 -24.31
CA VAL A 350 0.52 -15.29 -24.39
C VAL A 350 0.14 -16.42 -25.33
N GLY A 351 -1.12 -16.86 -25.32
CA GLY A 351 -1.65 -17.93 -26.17
C GLY A 351 -1.54 -17.65 -27.67
N LEU A 352 -1.51 -16.37 -28.09
CA LEU A 352 -1.27 -16.00 -29.49
C LEU A 352 0.11 -16.46 -30.00
N ALA A 353 1.13 -16.46 -29.13
CA ALA A 353 2.49 -16.85 -29.46
C ALA A 353 2.87 -18.25 -28.93
N PHE A 354 2.29 -18.66 -27.81
CA PHE A 354 2.60 -19.90 -27.08
C PHE A 354 1.31 -20.67 -26.71
N PRO A 355 0.54 -21.17 -27.71
CA PRO A 355 -0.76 -21.81 -27.46
C PRO A 355 -0.66 -23.03 -26.53
N ALA A 356 0.34 -23.89 -26.73
CA ALA A 356 0.56 -25.06 -25.88
C ALA A 356 0.83 -24.71 -24.41
N LEU A 357 1.51 -23.58 -24.15
CA LEU A 357 1.74 -23.08 -22.79
C LEU A 357 0.42 -22.61 -22.17
N ALA A 358 -0.40 -21.88 -22.92
CA ALA A 358 -1.69 -21.41 -22.44
C ALA A 358 -2.64 -22.58 -22.11
N GLU A 359 -2.72 -23.59 -22.98
CA GLU A 359 -3.50 -24.81 -22.74
C GLU A 359 -3.03 -25.58 -21.50
N ALA A 360 -1.71 -25.78 -21.35
CA ALA A 360 -1.15 -26.45 -20.19
C ALA A 360 -1.46 -25.71 -18.88
N ILE A 361 -1.47 -24.37 -18.91
CA ILE A 361 -1.83 -23.55 -17.74
C ILE A 361 -3.31 -23.70 -17.39
N GLN A 362 -4.21 -23.66 -18.37
CA GLN A 362 -5.65 -23.84 -18.14
C GLN A 362 -5.96 -25.22 -17.52
N ALA A 363 -5.17 -26.24 -17.86
CA ALA A 363 -5.27 -27.56 -17.24
C ALA A 363 -4.65 -27.65 -15.84
N ARG A 364 -3.76 -26.71 -15.46
CA ARG A 364 -2.99 -26.73 -14.21
C ARG A 364 -3.62 -25.90 -13.10
N ILE A 365 -4.12 -24.69 -13.41
CA ILE A 365 -4.70 -23.76 -12.44
C ILE A 365 -5.94 -23.07 -12.99
N THR A 366 -6.84 -22.68 -12.08
CA THR A 366 -8.00 -21.85 -12.41
C THR A 366 -7.55 -20.41 -12.70
N LEU A 367 -8.33 -19.69 -13.51
CA LEU A 367 -8.08 -18.26 -13.78
C LEU A 367 -8.13 -17.37 -12.53
N PRO A 368 -9.03 -17.57 -11.56
CA PRO A 368 -9.02 -16.76 -10.37
C PRO A 368 -7.86 -17.11 -9.42
N ALA A 369 -7.37 -18.36 -9.40
CA ALA A 369 -6.08 -18.68 -8.76
C ALA A 369 -4.89 -17.98 -9.45
N LEU A 370 -4.87 -17.91 -10.79
CA LEU A 370 -3.87 -17.13 -11.53
C LEU A 370 -3.94 -15.64 -11.15
N ALA A 371 -5.14 -15.06 -11.08
CA ALA A 371 -5.32 -13.66 -10.67
C ALA A 371 -4.80 -13.40 -9.25
N ARG A 372 -5.07 -14.29 -8.30
CA ARG A 372 -4.55 -14.20 -6.93
C ARG A 372 -3.02 -14.29 -6.88
N LEU A 373 -2.42 -15.20 -7.66
CA LEU A 373 -0.97 -15.30 -7.78
C LEU A 373 -0.35 -14.00 -8.33
N LEU A 374 -0.89 -13.47 -9.44
CA LEU A 374 -0.42 -12.20 -10.02
C LEU A 374 -0.63 -11.02 -9.05
N ARG A 375 -1.74 -11.01 -8.31
CA ARG A 375 -2.03 -10.00 -7.28
C ARG A 375 -1.02 -10.05 -6.13
N ALA A 376 -0.65 -11.25 -5.68
CA ALA A 376 0.35 -11.43 -4.63
C ALA A 376 1.74 -10.92 -5.08
N LEU A 377 2.12 -11.16 -6.34
CA LEU A 377 3.35 -10.60 -6.91
C LEU A 377 3.31 -9.05 -6.92
N LEU A 378 2.21 -8.46 -7.39
CA LEU A 378 2.02 -7.01 -7.46
C LEU A 378 1.97 -6.35 -6.08
N ALA A 379 1.41 -7.02 -5.07
CA ALA A 379 1.35 -6.53 -3.68
C ALA A 379 2.74 -6.34 -3.07
N GLU A 380 3.74 -6.99 -3.63
CA GLU A 380 5.15 -6.86 -3.26
C GLU A 380 5.97 -6.06 -4.27
N GLY A 381 5.33 -5.37 -5.22
CA GLY A 381 6.00 -4.56 -6.25
C GLY A 381 6.68 -5.37 -7.35
N VAL A 382 6.36 -6.66 -7.49
CA VAL A 382 6.90 -7.52 -8.55
C VAL A 382 6.06 -7.37 -9.80
N GLY A 383 6.63 -6.77 -10.84
CA GLY A 383 5.94 -6.61 -12.13
C GLY A 383 5.64 -7.95 -12.80
N VAL A 384 4.45 -8.08 -13.37
CA VAL A 384 3.94 -9.29 -14.03
C VAL A 384 4.09 -9.25 -15.55
N ARG A 385 4.92 -8.35 -16.06
CA ARG A 385 5.19 -8.14 -17.49
C ARG A 385 5.73 -9.38 -18.22
N ASN A 386 6.53 -10.20 -17.53
CA ASN A 386 7.10 -11.42 -18.11
C ASN A 386 6.16 -12.61 -17.88
N MET A 387 4.95 -12.49 -18.44
CA MET A 387 3.87 -13.47 -18.24
C MET A 387 4.31 -14.86 -18.70
N ARG A 388 5.06 -14.96 -19.81
CA ARG A 388 5.59 -16.25 -20.29
C ARG A 388 6.41 -16.97 -19.21
N LEU A 389 7.38 -16.28 -18.60
CA LEU A 389 8.22 -16.89 -17.56
C LEU A 389 7.44 -17.22 -16.29
N ILE A 390 6.44 -16.39 -15.93
CA ILE A 390 5.54 -16.67 -14.80
C ILE A 390 4.75 -17.96 -15.06
N LEU A 391 4.18 -18.13 -16.25
CA LEU A 391 3.44 -19.33 -16.62
C LEU A 391 4.34 -20.57 -16.67
N GLU A 392 5.53 -20.47 -17.28
CA GLU A 392 6.52 -21.55 -17.27
C GLU A 392 6.89 -21.97 -15.84
N ALA A 393 7.07 -21.01 -14.93
CA ALA A 393 7.35 -21.27 -13.52
C ALA A 393 6.19 -21.97 -12.80
N ILE A 394 4.94 -21.64 -13.11
CA ILE A 394 3.76 -22.32 -12.54
C ILE A 394 3.73 -23.81 -12.93
N LEU A 395 4.08 -24.13 -14.18
CA LEU A 395 4.14 -25.52 -14.65
C LEU A 395 5.32 -26.29 -14.06
N ALA A 396 6.45 -25.62 -13.86
CA ALA A 396 7.66 -26.21 -13.28
C ALA A 396 7.68 -26.25 -11.75
N TYR A 397 6.60 -25.79 -11.08
CA TYR A 397 6.57 -25.71 -9.62
C TYR A 397 6.79 -27.07 -8.96
N ASP A 398 7.86 -27.14 -8.20
CA ASP A 398 8.22 -28.25 -7.33
C ASP A 398 9.02 -27.71 -6.13
N TYR A 399 9.08 -28.49 -5.05
CA TYR A 399 9.78 -28.10 -3.83
C TYR A 399 10.55 -29.28 -3.20
N ILE A 400 11.59 -28.93 -2.43
CA ILE A 400 12.33 -29.88 -1.60
C ILE A 400 12.35 -29.45 -0.14
N LEU A 401 12.34 -30.44 0.73
CA LEU A 401 12.48 -30.24 2.17
C LEU A 401 13.95 -30.20 2.54
N MET A 402 14.38 -29.08 3.12
CA MET A 402 15.75 -28.83 3.55
C MET A 402 15.74 -28.17 4.93
N PRO A 403 16.66 -28.53 5.85
CA PRO A 403 16.75 -27.85 7.14
C PRO A 403 17.04 -26.35 6.96
N SER A 404 16.48 -25.53 7.85
CA SER A 404 16.72 -24.08 7.86
C SER A 404 18.22 -23.78 8.02
N GLY A 405 18.68 -22.72 7.35
CA GLY A 405 20.08 -22.29 7.38
C GLY A 405 21.01 -23.01 6.39
N TYR A 406 20.53 -24.00 5.65
CA TYR A 406 21.29 -24.63 4.56
C TYR A 406 20.86 -24.07 3.20
N LEU A 407 21.82 -23.98 2.27
CA LEU A 407 21.58 -23.62 0.87
C LEU A 407 22.02 -24.77 -0.02
N ALA A 408 21.09 -25.33 -0.79
CA ALA A 408 21.39 -26.30 -1.84
C ALA A 408 21.46 -25.60 -3.20
N PHE A 409 22.30 -26.12 -4.11
CA PHE A 409 22.31 -25.68 -5.50
C PHE A 409 21.30 -26.51 -6.32
N ASP A 410 20.02 -26.41 -5.96
CA ASP A 410 18.88 -27.06 -6.61
C ASP A 410 17.93 -25.98 -7.15
N GLU A 411 17.34 -26.22 -8.32
CA GLU A 411 16.43 -25.27 -8.97
C GLU A 411 15.01 -25.25 -8.39
N ARG A 412 14.65 -26.26 -7.60
CA ARG A 412 13.35 -26.38 -6.93
C ARG A 412 13.27 -25.44 -5.73
N LEU A 413 12.05 -25.14 -5.29
CA LEU A 413 11.84 -24.33 -4.11
C LEU A 413 12.38 -25.04 -2.86
N GLN A 414 13.30 -24.40 -2.15
CA GLN A 414 13.89 -24.93 -0.92
C GLN A 414 13.15 -24.40 0.30
N VAL A 415 12.60 -25.30 1.09
CA VAL A 415 11.78 -24.98 2.26
C VAL A 415 11.97 -25.98 3.39
N SER A 416 11.82 -25.54 4.64
CA SER A 416 11.93 -26.36 5.84
C SER A 416 10.66 -27.14 6.16
N ALA A 417 9.52 -26.72 5.64
CA ALA A 417 8.24 -27.38 5.80
C ALA A 417 7.43 -27.32 4.49
N PRO A 418 6.52 -28.28 4.25
CA PRO A 418 5.64 -28.24 3.09
C PRO A 418 4.84 -26.93 3.04
N PRO A 419 4.99 -26.11 1.98
CA PRO A 419 4.32 -24.83 1.91
C PRO A 419 2.86 -25.04 1.49
N ASN A 420 1.98 -24.12 1.90
CA ASN A 420 0.68 -24.00 1.24
C ASN A 420 0.90 -23.79 -0.27
N LEU A 421 0.09 -24.45 -1.12
CA LEU A 421 0.27 -24.43 -2.58
C LEU A 421 0.35 -23.00 -3.15
N GLU A 422 -0.52 -22.09 -2.71
CA GLU A 422 -0.53 -20.71 -3.21
C GLU A 422 0.73 -19.95 -2.77
N ALA A 423 1.08 -20.05 -1.49
CA ALA A 423 2.28 -19.40 -0.96
C ALA A 423 3.56 -19.95 -1.59
N GLY A 424 3.65 -21.26 -1.76
CA GLY A 424 4.77 -21.94 -2.40
C GLY A 424 4.89 -21.58 -3.88
N LEU A 425 3.78 -21.55 -4.61
CA LEU A 425 3.77 -21.10 -6.01
C LEU A 425 4.28 -19.66 -6.14
N VAL A 426 3.81 -18.73 -5.30
CA VAL A 426 4.28 -17.34 -5.31
C VAL A 426 5.77 -17.27 -5.01
N ALA A 427 6.25 -17.96 -3.98
CA ALA A 427 7.67 -18.00 -3.63
C ALA A 427 8.52 -18.55 -4.79
N PHE A 428 8.10 -19.66 -5.40
CA PHE A 428 8.81 -20.27 -6.51
C PHE A 428 8.83 -19.37 -7.75
N VAL A 429 7.70 -18.79 -8.14
CA VAL A 429 7.64 -17.84 -9.27
C VAL A 429 8.60 -16.67 -9.03
N ARG A 430 8.68 -16.14 -7.81
CA ARG A 430 9.64 -15.08 -7.47
C ARG A 430 11.09 -15.52 -7.65
N THR A 431 11.46 -16.75 -7.24
CA THR A 431 12.82 -17.28 -7.50
C THR A 431 13.12 -17.37 -9.00
N ARG A 432 12.15 -17.77 -9.84
CA ARG A 432 12.34 -17.79 -11.30
C ARG A 432 12.41 -16.39 -11.92
N LEU A 433 11.90 -15.36 -11.22
CA LEU A 433 12.02 -13.95 -11.57
C LEU A 433 13.29 -13.29 -10.99
N CYS A 434 14.29 -14.06 -10.52
CA CYS A 434 15.48 -13.52 -9.83
C CYS A 434 16.20 -12.41 -10.61
N ARG A 435 16.35 -12.53 -11.93
CA ARG A 435 16.96 -11.49 -12.78
C ARG A 435 16.19 -10.17 -12.71
N GLN A 436 14.86 -10.23 -12.70
CA GLN A 436 14.02 -9.03 -12.58
C GLN A 436 14.15 -8.41 -11.19
N LEU A 437 14.03 -9.22 -10.14
CA LEU A 437 14.12 -8.76 -8.75
C LEU A 437 15.50 -8.18 -8.45
N THR A 438 16.57 -8.81 -8.96
CA THR A 438 17.94 -8.30 -8.86
C THR A 438 18.10 -6.96 -9.54
N HIS A 439 17.59 -6.81 -10.77
CA HIS A 439 17.64 -5.52 -11.47
C HIS A 439 16.86 -4.43 -10.73
N GLN A 440 15.73 -4.77 -10.10
CA GLN A 440 14.97 -3.83 -9.27
C GLN A 440 15.75 -3.45 -8.00
N ALA A 441 16.37 -4.41 -7.32
CA ALA A 441 17.18 -4.19 -6.13
C ALA A 441 18.45 -3.36 -6.42
N ALA A 442 19.10 -3.60 -7.57
CA ALA A 442 20.29 -2.87 -8.00
C ALA A 442 20.04 -1.37 -8.26
N ARG A 443 18.78 -0.92 -8.37
CA ARG A 443 18.44 0.52 -8.45
C ARG A 443 18.82 1.29 -7.18
N GLU A 444 18.92 0.59 -6.04
CA GLU A 444 19.31 1.20 -4.76
C GLU A 444 20.83 1.36 -4.63
N GLY A 445 21.62 0.60 -5.39
CA GLY A 445 23.07 0.63 -5.37
C GLY A 445 23.70 -0.66 -5.90
N THR A 446 24.95 -0.57 -6.35
CA THR A 446 25.80 -1.74 -6.66
C THR A 446 27.14 -1.54 -5.97
N PRO A 447 27.55 -2.41 -5.02
CA PRO A 447 26.87 -3.61 -4.52
C PRO A 447 25.50 -3.32 -3.89
N ILE A 448 24.59 -4.31 -3.88
CA ILE A 448 23.21 -4.13 -3.40
C ILE A 448 23.21 -3.95 -1.87
N PRO A 449 22.76 -2.81 -1.34
CA PRO A 449 22.65 -2.60 0.10
C PRO A 449 21.54 -3.46 0.71
N VAL A 450 21.85 -4.29 1.70
CA VAL A 450 20.85 -5.13 2.39
C VAL A 450 20.97 -5.10 3.91
N HIS A 451 19.85 -5.30 4.57
CA HIS A 451 19.74 -5.61 5.99
C HIS A 451 19.60 -7.12 6.14
N LEU A 452 20.27 -7.69 7.12
CA LEU A 452 20.22 -9.12 7.43
C LEU A 452 19.51 -9.33 8.76
N LEU A 453 18.89 -10.50 8.94
CA LEU A 453 18.39 -10.94 10.24
C LEU A 453 19.50 -11.72 10.97
N SER A 454 19.53 -11.61 12.31
CA SER A 454 20.34 -12.54 13.10
C SER A 454 19.68 -13.93 13.14
N PRO A 455 20.45 -15.02 13.27
CA PRO A 455 19.88 -16.37 13.33
C PRO A 455 18.82 -16.54 14.43
N GLU A 456 18.98 -15.85 15.56
CA GLU A 456 18.03 -15.87 16.68
C GLU A 456 16.70 -15.21 16.30
N LEU A 457 16.75 -14.12 15.53
CA LEU A 457 15.55 -13.43 15.04
C LEU A 457 14.87 -14.24 13.93
N GLU A 458 15.62 -14.91 13.06
CA GLU A 458 15.08 -15.85 12.07
C GLU A 458 14.33 -17.01 12.74
N ALA A 459 14.93 -17.61 13.78
CA ALA A 459 14.29 -18.66 14.57
C ALA A 459 13.03 -18.15 15.27
N ALA A 460 13.07 -16.96 15.88
CA ALA A 460 11.91 -16.36 16.54
C ALA A 460 10.74 -16.13 15.57
N VAL A 461 11.00 -15.73 14.32
CA VAL A 461 9.97 -15.57 13.29
C VAL A 461 9.36 -16.92 12.87
N LEU A 462 10.17 -17.99 12.83
CA LEU A 462 9.69 -19.34 12.55
C LEU A 462 8.82 -19.91 13.69
N GLU A 463 9.26 -19.74 14.93
CA GLU A 463 8.59 -20.33 16.10
C GLU A 463 7.33 -19.58 16.51
N ALA A 464 7.39 -18.24 16.57
CA ALA A 464 6.32 -17.41 17.09
C ALA A 464 6.26 -16.07 16.33
N PRO A 465 5.78 -16.04 15.07
CA PRO A 465 5.84 -14.87 14.20
C PRO A 465 5.16 -13.63 14.80
N GLU A 466 4.01 -13.81 15.47
CA GLU A 466 3.28 -12.71 16.11
C GLU A 466 4.07 -12.10 17.28
N GLN A 467 4.82 -12.92 18.04
CA GLN A 467 5.66 -12.45 19.15
C GLN A 467 6.94 -11.78 18.65
N ALA A 468 7.51 -12.27 17.55
CA ALA A 468 8.71 -11.72 16.92
C ALA A 468 8.46 -10.38 16.24
N GLN A 469 7.22 -10.09 15.86
CA GLN A 469 6.88 -8.93 15.05
C GLN A 469 7.24 -7.58 15.68
N ALA A 470 6.86 -7.35 16.94
CA ALA A 470 7.13 -6.09 17.62
C ALA A 470 8.65 -5.81 17.68
N ARG A 471 9.44 -6.86 17.89
CA ARG A 471 10.91 -6.80 17.91
C ARG A 471 11.48 -6.50 16.53
N LEU A 472 10.99 -7.18 15.50
CA LEU A 472 11.41 -6.98 14.11
C LEU A 472 11.14 -5.53 13.64
N LEU A 473 9.95 -5.01 13.94
CA LEU A 473 9.58 -3.63 13.62
C LEU A 473 10.45 -2.62 14.38
N GLY A 474 10.71 -2.85 15.67
CA GLY A 474 11.60 -2.01 16.47
C GLY A 474 13.01 -1.91 15.87
N ALA A 475 13.63 -3.05 15.60
CA ALA A 475 14.97 -3.11 15.00
C ALA A 475 15.02 -2.45 13.62
N LEU A 476 14.02 -2.68 12.76
CA LEU A 476 13.94 -2.03 11.45
C LEU A 476 13.80 -0.51 11.57
N ARG A 477 12.93 -0.01 12.44
CA ARG A 477 12.73 1.43 12.64
C ARG A 477 14.00 2.12 13.11
N ALA A 478 14.73 1.52 14.05
CA ALA A 478 16.00 2.06 14.57
C ALA A 478 17.07 2.22 13.47
N HIS A 479 17.09 1.30 12.50
CA HIS A 479 18.02 1.38 11.36
C HIS A 479 17.54 2.29 10.23
N ILE A 480 16.24 2.25 9.89
CA ILE A 480 15.67 3.10 8.83
C ILE A 480 15.80 4.57 9.19
N ALA A 481 15.59 4.94 10.46
CA ALA A 481 15.77 6.31 10.92
C ALA A 481 17.21 6.86 10.68
N LYS A 482 18.20 5.97 10.59
CA LYS A 482 19.62 6.32 10.35
C LYS A 482 19.98 6.35 8.86
N ALA A 483 19.20 5.72 7.99
CA ALA A 483 19.48 5.55 6.56
C ALA A 483 18.58 6.45 5.70
N SER A 484 19.11 7.56 5.19
CA SER A 484 18.31 8.58 4.48
C SER A 484 18.28 8.46 2.95
N GLU A 485 19.05 7.57 2.32
CA GLU A 485 19.35 7.70 0.87
C GLU A 485 18.71 6.65 -0.06
N SER A 486 18.28 5.49 0.45
CA SER A 486 17.77 4.38 -0.37
C SER A 486 16.61 3.63 0.29
N ALA A 487 15.76 2.99 -0.52
CA ALA A 487 14.71 2.13 0.00
C ALA A 487 15.33 0.87 0.65
N PRO A 488 15.05 0.60 1.93
CA PRO A 488 15.68 -0.50 2.65
C PRO A 488 15.27 -1.86 2.07
N ILE A 489 16.26 -2.71 1.81
CA ILE A 489 16.07 -4.11 1.42
C ILE A 489 16.43 -4.99 2.61
N LEU A 490 15.52 -5.87 3.01
CA LEU A 490 15.72 -6.92 4.00
C LEU A 490 15.89 -8.25 3.28
N LEU A 491 17.03 -8.91 3.49
CA LEU A 491 17.37 -10.18 2.84
C LEU A 491 17.20 -11.33 3.86
N THR A 492 16.41 -12.34 3.48
CA THR A 492 16.04 -13.47 4.33
C THR A 492 16.18 -14.81 3.60
N THR A 493 15.88 -15.92 4.27
CA THR A 493 15.68 -17.23 3.62
C THR A 493 14.28 -17.34 3.00
N ASN A 494 14.08 -18.26 2.06
CA ASN A 494 12.77 -18.54 1.45
C ASN A 494 11.69 -18.88 2.48
N ASP A 495 12.07 -19.59 3.55
CA ASP A 495 11.14 -20.07 4.60
C ASP A 495 10.40 -18.94 5.29
N ILE A 496 11.11 -17.88 5.64
CA ILE A 496 10.56 -16.80 6.46
C ILE A 496 10.18 -15.58 5.63
N ARG A 497 10.58 -15.49 4.35
CA ARG A 497 10.42 -14.28 3.52
C ARG A 497 8.97 -13.80 3.47
N ALA A 498 8.03 -14.70 3.17
CA ALA A 498 6.60 -14.37 3.08
C ALA A 498 6.05 -13.94 4.44
N THR A 499 6.41 -14.66 5.51
CA THR A 499 6.03 -14.33 6.89
C THR A 499 6.56 -12.97 7.31
N VAL A 500 7.86 -12.71 7.13
CA VAL A 500 8.50 -11.42 7.40
C VAL A 500 7.80 -10.29 6.64
N ARG A 501 7.52 -10.48 5.34
CA ARG A 501 6.78 -9.48 4.55
C ARG A 501 5.37 -9.25 5.09
N ALA A 502 4.66 -10.29 5.50
CA ALA A 502 3.33 -10.16 6.09
C ALA A 502 3.35 -9.42 7.45
N LEU A 503 4.39 -9.65 8.27
CA LEU A 503 4.57 -8.99 9.56
C LEU A 503 4.90 -7.50 9.39
N ILE A 504 5.76 -7.11 8.45
CA ILE A 504 6.21 -5.70 8.37
C ILE A 504 5.49 -4.87 7.30
N GLY A 505 4.86 -5.51 6.31
CA GLY A 505 4.46 -4.83 5.07
C GLY A 505 3.35 -3.79 5.22
N VAL A 506 2.55 -3.86 6.29
CA VAL A 506 1.51 -2.85 6.58
C VAL A 506 2.10 -1.59 7.20
N GLU A 507 3.02 -1.75 8.17
CA GLU A 507 3.62 -0.64 8.92
C GLU A 507 4.79 0.00 8.17
N LEU A 508 5.59 -0.82 7.47
CA LEU A 508 6.77 -0.43 6.72
C LEU A 508 6.66 -0.86 5.24
N PRO A 509 5.68 -0.34 4.47
CA PRO A 509 5.45 -0.76 3.08
C PRO A 509 6.65 -0.50 2.16
N GLN A 510 7.51 0.47 2.49
CA GLN A 510 8.73 0.84 1.77
C GLN A 510 9.86 -0.18 1.90
N VAL A 511 9.83 -1.06 2.91
CA VAL A 511 10.84 -2.10 3.10
C VAL A 511 10.58 -3.26 2.13
N ARG A 512 11.52 -3.50 1.22
CA ARG A 512 11.47 -4.66 0.31
C ARG A 512 12.04 -5.88 1.02
N VAL A 513 11.32 -6.98 1.00
CA VAL A 513 11.79 -8.26 1.58
C VAL A 513 12.11 -9.22 0.45
N LEU A 514 13.37 -9.63 0.35
CA LEU A 514 13.88 -10.54 -0.68
C LEU A 514 14.43 -11.80 -0.03
N ALA A 515 14.35 -12.93 -0.73
CA ALA A 515 15.08 -14.13 -0.36
C ALA A 515 16.43 -14.22 -1.11
N TYR A 516 17.42 -14.92 -0.55
CA TYR A 516 18.70 -15.14 -1.23
C TYR A 516 18.54 -15.73 -2.64
N GLN A 517 17.61 -16.68 -2.82
CA GLN A 517 17.31 -17.33 -4.10
C GLN A 517 16.56 -16.44 -5.11
N GLU A 518 16.12 -15.25 -4.68
CA GLU A 518 15.52 -14.24 -5.55
C GLU A 518 16.57 -13.30 -6.13
N LEU A 519 17.84 -13.45 -5.74
CA LEU A 519 18.96 -12.71 -6.30
C LEU A 519 19.80 -13.59 -7.23
N VAL A 520 20.33 -12.96 -8.27
CA VAL A 520 21.28 -13.59 -9.20
C VAL A 520 22.61 -13.83 -8.46
N PRO A 521 23.17 -15.06 -8.47
CA PRO A 521 24.35 -15.41 -7.66
C PRO A 521 25.59 -14.56 -7.92
N GLU A 522 25.73 -14.02 -9.13
CA GLU A 522 26.88 -13.21 -9.56
C GLU A 522 26.87 -11.78 -8.99
N VAL A 523 25.77 -11.34 -8.37
CA VAL A 523 25.62 -9.96 -7.92
C VAL A 523 26.13 -9.78 -6.50
N ALA A 524 27.02 -8.79 -6.33
CA ALA A 524 27.57 -8.44 -5.03
C ALA A 524 26.51 -7.80 -4.13
N VAL A 525 26.40 -8.33 -2.91
CA VAL A 525 25.52 -7.83 -1.85
C VAL A 525 26.37 -7.22 -0.75
N GLN A 526 25.99 -6.03 -0.27
CA GLN A 526 26.65 -5.32 0.83
C GLN A 526 25.75 -5.31 2.06
N PRO A 527 26.09 -6.05 3.13
CA PRO A 527 25.38 -5.96 4.40
C PRO A 527 25.59 -4.58 5.03
N ILE A 528 24.52 -3.78 5.16
CA ILE A 528 24.55 -2.50 5.89
C ILE A 528 24.48 -2.76 7.40
N ALA A 529 23.57 -3.63 7.80
CA ALA A 529 23.31 -3.93 9.20
C ALA A 529 22.78 -5.36 9.36
N ARG A 530 22.98 -5.91 10.55
CA ARG A 530 22.35 -7.15 10.99
C ARG A 530 21.44 -6.83 12.16
N LEU A 531 20.14 -7.05 11.98
CA LEU A 531 19.10 -6.80 12.97
C LEU A 531 19.17 -7.88 14.05
N THR A 532 19.37 -7.46 15.30
CA THR A 532 19.44 -8.32 16.48
C THR A 532 18.28 -8.08 17.43
N LEU A 533 18.03 -9.01 18.35
CA LEU A 533 16.96 -8.93 19.34
C LEU A 533 17.17 -7.85 20.41
N ASP A 534 18.40 -7.37 20.62
CA ASP A 534 18.79 -6.53 21.76
C ASP A 534 18.79 -5.01 21.50
N GLU A 535 18.37 -4.55 20.30
CA GLU A 535 18.20 -3.12 20.04
C GLU A 535 16.77 -2.68 20.45
N SER A 536 16.57 -2.58 21.77
CA SER A 536 15.37 -2.01 22.40
C SER A 536 15.38 -0.48 22.39
#